data_AF-A0A7C6X9N0-F1
#
_entry.id   AF-A0A7C6X9N0-F1
#
_cell.length_a   1.000
_cell.length_b   1.000
_cell.length_c   1.000
_cell.angle_alpha   90.00
_cell.angle_beta   90.00
_cell.angle_gamma   90.00
#
_symmetry.space_group_name_H-M   'P 1'
#
loop_
_entity.id
_entity.type
_entity.pdbx_description
1 polymer ?
#
loop_
_entity_poly.entity_id
_entity_poly.type
_entity_poly.pdbx_seq_one_letter_code
_entity_poly.pdbx_strand_id
1 'polypeptide(L)'
;MKAQIFLSCVVGLISPLFVQANEAYQSALVEMDQTAQAFVMANDYVEQSVEELTGAHYYSKRTFPELASSATQVFHIDADLDALTRSILLLEAQEADLSHVRYQINYSSHTDTEIPELKHDYIEVTRYNLGPARLANALQYVDPEHVGSPADFGIGPHVSWRFAMAPVMGMQAAVMYAARKEITDLAAQQALCFTQSCLGLEAPELPKGQARILETPLLAPAIYRAESSYGVTRPARVLEELWAEFRSDDPLPYSENNPQFIFVISLDVIGQDSLSLGTGLQTMVMDDSIAKIWLQRVQVAGMESELTQVLISRY
;
A
#
# COMPACT_ATOMS: atom_id res chain seq x y z
N MET A 1 -78.25 11.94 -24.43
CA MET A 1 -77.07 12.72 -24.89
C MET A 1 -75.85 12.19 -24.16
N LYS A 2 -74.91 11.60 -24.91
CA LYS A 2 -73.66 11.02 -24.41
C LYS A 2 -72.62 12.14 -24.23
N ALA A 3 -71.81 12.10 -23.18
CA ALA A 3 -70.54 12.81 -23.13
C ALA A 3 -69.44 11.82 -22.71
N GLN A 4 -68.51 11.60 -23.63
CA GLN A 4 -67.36 10.70 -23.54
C GLN A 4 -66.17 11.40 -22.86
N ILE A 5 -65.51 10.64 -22.00
CA ILE A 5 -64.06 10.51 -21.73
C ILE A 5 -63.14 11.51 -22.45
N PHE A 6 -62.31 12.21 -21.66
CA PHE A 6 -60.90 12.46 -21.98
C PHE A 6 -60.05 12.27 -20.73
N LEU A 7 -59.45 11.08 -20.62
CA LEU A 7 -58.30 10.79 -19.78
C LEU A 7 -57.08 10.97 -20.69
N SER A 8 -56.39 12.10 -20.59
CA SER A 8 -55.12 12.31 -21.29
C SER A 8 -53.98 12.26 -20.28
N CYS A 9 -53.17 11.23 -20.42
CA CYS A 9 -51.86 11.06 -19.81
C CYS A 9 -51.00 12.32 -19.94
N VAL A 10 -50.45 12.79 -18.82
CA VAL A 10 -49.19 13.54 -18.80
C VAL A 10 -48.18 12.64 -18.10
N VAL A 11 -47.70 11.64 -18.84
CA VAL A 11 -46.46 10.92 -18.56
C VAL A 11 -45.52 11.35 -19.68
N GLY A 12 -44.40 11.99 -19.34
CA GLY A 12 -43.35 12.26 -20.33
C GLY A 12 -42.70 13.62 -20.25
N LEU A 13 -42.20 14.02 -19.09
CA LEU A 13 -41.10 14.99 -18.97
C LEU A 13 -40.19 14.55 -17.82
N ILE A 14 -39.63 13.34 -17.93
CA ILE A 14 -38.34 13.08 -17.27
C ILE A 14 -37.31 13.71 -18.18
N SER A 15 -36.72 14.82 -17.72
CA SER A 15 -35.89 15.74 -18.48
C SER A 15 -34.68 15.04 -19.14
N PRO A 16 -34.28 15.42 -20.36
CA PRO A 16 -33.10 14.86 -21.06
C PRO A 16 -31.78 15.01 -20.26
N LEU A 17 -31.74 15.96 -19.31
CA LEU A 17 -30.61 16.17 -18.41
C LEU A 17 -30.34 14.98 -17.47
N PHE A 18 -31.38 14.25 -17.04
CA PHE A 18 -31.20 13.07 -16.17
C PHE A 18 -30.65 11.86 -16.93
N VAL A 19 -30.96 11.74 -18.22
CA VAL A 19 -30.44 10.67 -19.07
C VAL A 19 -28.96 10.92 -19.37
N GLN A 20 -28.60 12.16 -19.72
CA GLN A 20 -27.22 12.54 -20.04
C GLN A 20 -26.27 12.46 -18.83
N ALA A 21 -26.71 12.89 -17.64
CA ALA A 21 -25.90 12.77 -16.43
C ALA A 21 -25.67 11.30 -16.02
N ASN A 22 -26.66 10.44 -16.22
CA ASN A 22 -26.53 9.00 -15.98
C ASN A 22 -25.58 8.35 -16.99
N GLU A 23 -25.63 8.73 -18.27
CA GLU A 23 -24.71 8.21 -19.29
C GLU A 23 -23.25 8.58 -18.99
N ALA A 24 -22.97 9.84 -18.64
CA ALA A 24 -21.63 10.29 -18.27
C ALA A 24 -21.07 9.52 -17.05
N TYR A 25 -21.89 9.37 -16.00
CA TYR A 25 -21.52 8.60 -14.81
C TYR A 25 -21.22 7.13 -15.12
N GLN A 26 -22.06 6.47 -15.94
CA GLN A 26 -21.82 5.08 -16.34
C GLN A 26 -20.57 4.94 -17.21
N SER A 27 -20.30 5.90 -18.10
CA SER A 27 -19.07 5.92 -18.89
C SER A 27 -17.82 6.07 -18.02
N ALA A 28 -17.83 7.00 -17.05
CA ALA A 28 -16.72 7.19 -16.13
C ALA A 28 -16.43 5.93 -15.28
N LEU A 29 -17.49 5.28 -14.78
CA LEU A 29 -17.38 4.00 -14.08
C LEU A 29 -16.70 2.92 -14.93
N VAL A 30 -17.14 2.75 -16.18
CA VAL A 30 -16.58 1.75 -17.10
C VAL A 30 -15.11 2.05 -17.42
N GLU A 31 -14.76 3.31 -17.63
CA GLU A 31 -13.37 3.71 -17.89
C GLU A 31 -12.45 3.45 -16.70
N MET A 32 -12.89 3.79 -15.49
CA MET A 32 -12.11 3.57 -14.27
C MET A 32 -11.96 2.09 -13.93
N ASP A 33 -13.00 1.28 -14.19
CA ASP A 33 -12.96 -0.18 -14.06
C ASP A 33 -11.97 -0.82 -15.04
N GLN A 34 -12.00 -0.42 -16.31
CA GLN A 34 -11.04 -0.86 -17.33
C GLN A 34 -9.60 -0.48 -16.96
N THR A 35 -9.39 0.73 -16.44
CA THR A 35 -8.09 1.19 -15.98
C THR A 35 -7.59 0.36 -14.79
N ALA A 36 -8.48 0.05 -13.82
CA ALA A 36 -8.17 -0.81 -12.68
C ALA A 36 -7.75 -2.22 -13.11
N GLN A 37 -8.50 -2.83 -14.02
CA GLN A 37 -8.18 -4.16 -14.54
C GLN A 37 -6.86 -4.16 -15.33
N ALA A 38 -6.64 -3.15 -16.18
CA ALA A 38 -5.41 -3.02 -16.96
C ALA A 38 -4.17 -2.87 -16.06
N PHE A 39 -4.25 -2.05 -15.01
CA PHE A 39 -3.18 -1.89 -14.03
C PHE A 39 -2.80 -3.21 -13.37
N VAL A 40 -3.79 -3.94 -12.86
CA VAL A 40 -3.57 -5.18 -12.10
C VAL A 40 -3.02 -6.32 -12.98
N MET A 41 -3.47 -6.41 -14.24
CA MET A 41 -3.11 -7.51 -15.15
C MET A 41 -1.87 -7.26 -16.01
N ALA A 42 -1.35 -6.02 -16.05
CA ALA A 42 -0.16 -5.71 -16.83
C ALA A 42 1.09 -6.46 -16.33
N ASN A 43 2.11 -6.60 -17.20
CA ASN A 43 3.43 -7.15 -16.87
C ASN A 43 3.41 -8.59 -16.31
N ASP A 44 2.59 -9.48 -16.89
CA ASP A 44 2.51 -10.92 -16.54
C ASP A 44 2.07 -11.20 -15.10
N TYR A 45 1.31 -10.28 -14.49
CA TYR A 45 0.67 -10.53 -13.21
C TYR A 45 -0.49 -11.52 -13.38
N VAL A 46 -0.66 -12.40 -12.40
CA VAL A 46 -1.73 -13.42 -12.38
C VAL A 46 -2.83 -12.96 -11.44
N GLU A 47 -4.04 -12.78 -11.97
CA GLU A 47 -5.24 -12.41 -11.21
C GLU A 47 -5.44 -13.32 -10.00
N GLN A 48 -5.88 -12.73 -8.88
CA GLN A 48 -6.16 -13.42 -7.63
C GLN A 48 -7.62 -13.19 -7.25
N SER A 49 -8.26 -14.21 -6.66
CA SER A 49 -9.63 -14.11 -6.19
C SER A 49 -9.74 -13.18 -4.99
N VAL A 50 -10.48 -12.07 -5.14
CA VAL A 50 -10.72 -11.12 -4.04
C VAL A 50 -11.40 -11.79 -2.85
N GLU A 51 -12.31 -12.73 -3.10
CA GLU A 51 -13.02 -13.48 -2.04
C GLU A 51 -12.05 -14.34 -1.22
N GLU A 52 -11.09 -14.99 -1.89
CA GLU A 52 -10.08 -15.80 -1.20
C GLU A 52 -9.10 -14.91 -0.42
N LEU A 53 -8.69 -13.78 -1.02
CA LEU A 53 -7.81 -12.81 -0.38
C LEU A 53 -8.39 -12.20 0.88
N THR A 54 -9.69 -11.95 0.88
CA THR A 54 -10.45 -11.40 2.01
C THR A 54 -11.18 -12.49 2.81
N GLY A 55 -10.72 -13.74 2.70
CA GLY A 55 -11.29 -14.90 3.40
C GLY A 55 -10.73 -15.12 4.81
N ALA A 56 -10.84 -16.36 5.29
CA ALA A 56 -10.46 -16.77 6.64
C ALA A 56 -8.96 -16.61 6.96
N HIS A 57 -8.09 -16.62 5.95
CA HIS A 57 -6.65 -16.39 6.14
C HIS A 57 -6.35 -14.94 6.54
N TYR A 58 -7.04 -13.98 5.91
CA TYR A 58 -6.91 -12.56 6.20
C TYR A 58 -7.64 -12.18 7.49
N TYR A 59 -8.92 -12.56 7.63
CA TYR A 59 -9.67 -12.37 8.88
C TYR A 59 -9.35 -13.46 9.89
N SER A 60 -8.11 -13.46 10.37
CA SER A 60 -7.61 -14.39 11.39
C SER A 60 -6.99 -13.65 12.57
N LYS A 61 -6.82 -14.34 13.70
CA LYS A 61 -6.06 -13.82 14.86
C LYS A 61 -4.58 -13.56 14.57
N ARG A 62 -4.07 -14.06 13.44
CA ARG A 62 -2.72 -13.72 12.99
C ARG A 62 -2.65 -12.25 12.56
N THR A 63 -3.60 -11.83 11.72
CA THR A 63 -3.68 -10.46 11.18
C THR A 63 -4.35 -9.50 12.17
N PHE A 64 -5.46 -9.91 12.79
CA PHE A 64 -6.28 -9.12 13.70
C PHE A 64 -6.36 -9.82 15.07
N PRO A 65 -5.43 -9.57 16.00
CA PRO A 65 -5.36 -10.26 17.29
C PRO A 65 -6.64 -10.14 18.13
N GLU A 66 -7.33 -9.01 18.03
CA GLU A 66 -8.58 -8.71 18.76
C GLU A 66 -9.83 -9.33 18.14
N LEU A 67 -9.69 -10.07 17.03
CA LEU A 67 -10.81 -10.69 16.35
C LEU A 67 -11.54 -11.68 17.29
N ALA A 68 -12.78 -11.33 17.66
CA ALA A 68 -13.58 -12.15 18.54
C ALA A 68 -13.98 -13.47 17.85
N SER A 69 -13.89 -14.58 18.59
CA SER A 69 -14.15 -15.94 18.09
C SER A 69 -15.60 -16.18 17.60
N SER A 70 -16.52 -15.23 17.84
CA SER A 70 -17.95 -15.33 17.52
C SER A 70 -18.49 -14.10 16.78
N ALA A 71 -17.62 -13.23 16.24
CA ALA A 71 -18.07 -12.03 15.56
C ALA A 71 -18.74 -12.39 14.23
N THR A 72 -20.07 -12.47 14.23
CA THR A 72 -20.87 -12.17 13.05
C THR A 72 -20.65 -10.68 12.74
N GLN A 73 -19.58 -10.40 11.99
CA GLN A 73 -19.18 -9.04 11.66
C GLN A 73 -20.20 -8.43 10.71
N VAL A 74 -21.15 -7.66 11.27
CA VAL A 74 -22.04 -6.79 10.49
C VAL A 74 -21.22 -5.70 9.77
N PHE A 75 -20.04 -5.37 10.30
CA PHE A 75 -19.03 -4.51 9.68
C PHE A 75 -17.66 -5.19 9.78
N HIS A 76 -16.89 -5.15 8.70
CA HIS A 76 -15.52 -5.69 8.68
C HIS A 76 -14.62 -4.88 9.62
N ILE A 77 -13.75 -5.56 10.38
CA ILE A 77 -12.84 -4.90 11.33
C ILE A 77 -11.89 -3.91 10.63
N ASP A 78 -11.58 -4.13 9.35
CA ASP A 78 -10.69 -3.31 8.56
C ASP A 78 -11.41 -2.26 7.69
N ALA A 79 -12.70 -1.97 7.97
CA ALA A 79 -13.50 -1.06 7.16
C ALA A 79 -12.90 0.36 7.04
N ASP A 80 -12.27 0.84 8.11
CA ASP A 80 -11.67 2.18 8.18
C ASP A 80 -10.18 2.19 7.81
N LEU A 81 -9.60 1.05 7.38
CA LEU A 81 -8.20 1.04 6.95
C LEU A 81 -8.04 1.69 5.58
N ASP A 82 -7.01 2.51 5.44
CA ASP A 82 -6.62 3.06 4.15
C ASP A 82 -6.04 1.99 3.22
N ALA A 83 -6.02 2.30 1.91
CA ALA A 83 -5.62 1.34 0.89
C ALA A 83 -4.15 0.89 0.99
N LEU A 84 -3.25 1.77 1.45
CA LEU A 84 -1.83 1.46 1.64
C LEU A 84 -1.66 0.46 2.79
N THR A 85 -2.21 0.77 3.96
CA THR A 85 -2.16 -0.11 5.14
C THR A 85 -2.78 -1.46 4.83
N ARG A 86 -3.96 -1.47 4.20
CA ARG A 86 -4.68 -2.70 3.83
C ARG A 86 -3.88 -3.56 2.84
N SER A 87 -3.21 -2.95 1.86
CA SER A 87 -2.43 -3.69 0.85
C SER A 87 -1.28 -4.51 1.46
N ILE A 88 -0.60 -3.98 2.48
CA ILE A 88 0.45 -4.71 3.20
C ILE A 88 -0.15 -5.88 3.98
N LEU A 89 -1.26 -5.65 4.70
CA LEU A 89 -1.92 -6.71 5.47
C LEU A 89 -2.42 -7.86 4.57
N LEU A 90 -2.96 -7.54 3.39
CA LEU A 90 -3.35 -8.54 2.40
C LEU A 90 -2.16 -9.35 1.93
N LEU A 91 -1.04 -8.71 1.56
CA LEU A 91 0.18 -9.41 1.17
C LEU A 91 0.70 -10.32 2.31
N GLU A 92 0.86 -9.79 3.52
CA GLU A 92 1.37 -10.56 4.67
C GLU A 92 0.44 -11.71 5.08
N ALA A 93 -0.86 -11.60 4.82
CA ALA A 93 -1.81 -12.68 5.05
C ALA A 93 -1.65 -13.84 4.05
N GLN A 94 -1.23 -13.57 2.81
CA GLN A 94 -1.10 -14.61 1.78
C GLN A 94 0.30 -15.23 1.72
N GLU A 95 1.33 -14.43 2.03
CA GLU A 95 2.71 -14.86 1.90
C GLU A 95 3.26 -15.45 3.20
N ALA A 96 4.31 -16.27 3.09
CA ALA A 96 5.07 -16.73 4.25
C ALA A 96 5.69 -15.54 5.00
N ASP A 97 5.70 -15.59 6.33
CA ASP A 97 6.37 -14.58 7.16
C ASP A 97 7.89 -14.73 7.01
N LEU A 98 8.59 -13.62 6.80
CA LEU A 98 10.03 -13.58 6.58
C LEU A 98 10.66 -12.55 7.52
N SER A 99 11.77 -12.94 8.16
CA SER A 99 12.45 -12.11 9.15
C SER A 99 13.17 -10.90 8.55
N HIS A 100 13.73 -11.06 7.34
CA HIS A 100 14.56 -10.03 6.70
C HIS A 100 13.97 -9.66 5.34
N VAL A 101 13.29 -8.52 5.28
CA VAL A 101 12.54 -8.11 4.08
C VAL A 101 12.67 -6.63 3.78
N ARG A 102 12.56 -6.31 2.50
CA ARG A 102 12.37 -4.96 2.01
C ARG A 102 11.12 -4.91 1.15
N TYR A 103 10.24 -3.98 1.45
CA TYR A 103 9.08 -3.66 0.65
C TYR A 103 9.38 -2.42 -0.18
N GLN A 104 8.97 -2.42 -1.44
CA GLN A 104 8.82 -1.24 -2.26
C GLN A 104 7.33 -1.10 -2.60
N ILE A 105 6.77 0.06 -2.30
CA ILE A 105 5.35 0.35 -2.51
C ILE A 105 5.24 1.53 -3.46
N ASN A 106 4.59 1.34 -4.59
CA ASN A 106 4.20 2.41 -5.49
C ASN A 106 2.70 2.66 -5.33
N TYR A 107 2.31 3.93 -5.18
CA TYR A 107 0.93 4.30 -4.94
C TYR A 107 0.51 5.51 -5.76
N SER A 108 -0.68 5.41 -6.34
CA SER A 108 -1.38 6.48 -7.02
C SER A 108 -2.86 6.42 -6.67
N SER A 109 -3.48 7.59 -6.57
CA SER A 109 -4.92 7.75 -6.47
C SER A 109 -5.46 8.47 -7.71
N HIS A 110 -6.51 7.92 -8.31
CA HIS A 110 -7.28 8.55 -9.38
C HIS A 110 -8.66 8.88 -8.82
N THR A 111 -8.99 10.16 -8.76
CA THR A 111 -10.34 10.64 -8.43
C THR A 111 -10.90 11.35 -9.64
N ASP A 112 -12.11 10.99 -10.05
CA ASP A 112 -12.80 11.67 -11.14
C ASP A 112 -13.10 13.13 -10.74
N THR A 113 -12.86 14.06 -11.66
CA THR A 113 -12.98 15.50 -11.37
C THR A 113 -14.43 16.00 -11.31
N GLU A 114 -15.36 15.28 -11.94
CA GLU A 114 -16.78 15.61 -11.95
C GLU A 114 -17.56 14.80 -10.90
N ILE A 115 -17.08 13.61 -10.54
CA ILE A 115 -17.68 12.68 -9.60
C ILE A 115 -16.65 12.28 -8.53
N PRO A 116 -16.44 13.11 -7.48
CA PRO A 116 -15.40 12.86 -6.49
C PRO A 116 -15.53 11.54 -5.72
N GLU A 117 -16.73 10.98 -5.63
CA GLU A 117 -16.98 9.66 -5.04
C GLU A 117 -16.38 8.52 -5.86
N LEU A 118 -16.13 8.76 -7.15
CA LEU A 118 -15.51 7.81 -8.05
C LEU A 118 -13.98 7.93 -7.92
N LYS A 119 -13.45 7.19 -6.94
CA LYS A 119 -12.04 7.17 -6.58
C LYS A 119 -11.48 5.74 -6.63
N HIS A 120 -10.38 5.55 -7.35
CA HIS A 120 -9.57 4.33 -7.34
C HIS A 120 -8.17 4.59 -6.80
N ASP A 121 -7.76 3.73 -5.88
CA ASP A 121 -6.42 3.64 -5.32
C ASP A 121 -5.68 2.49 -6.01
N TYR A 122 -4.53 2.78 -6.61
CA TYR A 122 -3.68 1.84 -7.34
C TYR A 122 -2.39 1.61 -6.57
N ILE A 123 -2.18 0.38 -6.09
CA ILE A 123 -1.04 0.03 -5.25
C ILE A 123 -0.27 -1.12 -5.90
N GLU A 124 1.04 -0.98 -6.04
CA GLU A 124 1.96 -2.10 -6.28
C GLU A 124 2.88 -2.27 -5.07
N VAL A 125 2.84 -3.43 -4.43
CA VAL A 125 3.67 -3.80 -3.28
C VAL A 125 4.60 -4.93 -3.68
N THR A 126 5.90 -4.64 -3.81
CA THR A 126 6.94 -5.65 -4.01
C THR A 126 7.65 -5.96 -2.71
N ARG A 127 7.69 -7.22 -2.29
CA ARG A 127 8.48 -7.71 -1.17
C ARG A 127 9.70 -8.48 -1.67
N TYR A 128 10.88 -8.00 -1.31
CA TYR A 128 12.16 -8.65 -1.54
C TYR A 128 12.60 -9.42 -0.30
N ASN A 129 12.97 -10.69 -0.47
CA ASN A 129 13.59 -11.51 0.58
C ASN A 129 15.08 -11.19 0.69
N LEU A 130 15.54 -10.69 1.84
CA LEU A 130 16.96 -10.43 2.10
C LEU A 130 17.65 -11.51 2.94
N GLY A 131 16.93 -12.56 3.34
CA GLY A 131 17.46 -13.69 4.10
C GLY A 131 18.74 -14.28 3.50
N PRO A 132 18.79 -14.61 2.19
CA PRO A 132 19.99 -15.11 1.55
C PRO A 132 21.18 -14.13 1.61
N ALA A 133 20.93 -12.84 1.40
CA ALA A 133 21.97 -11.81 1.47
C ALA A 133 22.51 -11.64 2.90
N ARG A 134 21.63 -11.70 3.91
CA ARG A 134 22.00 -11.67 5.33
C ARG A 134 22.83 -12.88 5.73
N LEU A 135 22.44 -14.08 5.31
CA LEU A 135 23.21 -15.30 5.55
C LEU A 135 24.60 -15.20 4.90
N ALA A 136 24.66 -14.77 3.63
CA ALA A 136 25.93 -14.61 2.93
C ALA A 136 26.84 -13.57 3.59
N ASN A 137 26.28 -12.49 4.14
CA ASN A 137 27.03 -11.50 4.90
C ASN A 137 27.53 -12.06 6.25
N ALA A 138 26.70 -12.79 6.99
CA ALA A 138 27.07 -13.39 8.27
C ALA A 138 28.26 -14.35 8.13
N LEU A 139 28.25 -15.18 7.07
CA LEU A 139 29.33 -16.14 6.76
C LEU A 139 30.66 -15.49 6.39
N GLN A 140 30.70 -14.17 6.15
CA GLN A 140 31.96 -13.44 5.93
C GLN A 140 32.72 -13.15 7.23
N TYR A 141 32.01 -13.12 8.36
CA TYR A 141 32.57 -12.67 9.65
C TYR A 141 32.48 -13.72 10.76
N VAL A 142 31.63 -14.73 10.61
CA VAL A 142 31.36 -15.75 11.61
C VAL A 142 31.57 -17.13 11.00
N ASP A 143 32.23 -18.02 11.73
CA ASP A 143 32.44 -19.41 11.30
C ASP A 143 31.09 -20.10 11.03
N PRO A 144 30.96 -20.90 9.96
CA PRO A 144 29.69 -21.51 9.58
C PRO A 144 29.01 -22.36 10.68
N GLU A 145 29.80 -22.92 11.61
CA GLU A 145 29.29 -23.70 12.75
C GLU A 145 28.53 -22.85 13.79
N HIS A 146 28.76 -21.54 13.78
CA HIS A 146 28.12 -20.56 14.68
C HIS A 146 27.08 -19.69 13.97
N VAL A 147 26.86 -19.88 12.66
CA VAL A 147 25.83 -19.19 11.89
C VAL A 147 24.56 -20.04 11.86
N GLY A 148 23.40 -19.39 12.01
CA GLY A 148 22.10 -20.04 11.91
C GLY A 148 21.89 -20.75 10.57
N SER A 149 20.91 -21.65 10.53
CA SER A 149 20.53 -22.34 9.30
C SER A 149 19.91 -21.37 8.29
N PRO A 150 19.91 -21.68 6.98
CA PRO A 150 19.25 -20.83 5.99
C PRO A 150 17.76 -20.56 6.29
N ALA A 151 17.08 -21.48 6.97
CA ALA A 151 15.69 -21.31 7.38
C ALA A 151 15.53 -20.19 8.43
N ASP A 152 16.52 -20.00 9.31
CA ASP A 152 16.49 -18.96 10.36
C ASP A 152 16.56 -17.54 9.77
N PHE A 153 17.20 -17.40 8.60
CA PHE A 153 17.26 -16.14 7.85
C PHE A 153 16.02 -15.90 6.96
N GLY A 154 15.17 -16.91 6.78
CA GLY A 154 13.98 -16.84 5.93
C GLY A 154 14.24 -17.28 4.49
N ILE A 155 13.54 -18.35 4.08
CA ILE A 155 13.54 -18.86 2.70
C ILE A 155 12.17 -18.56 2.09
N GLY A 156 12.16 -17.91 0.95
CA GLY A 156 10.93 -17.58 0.24
C GLY A 156 11.20 -16.74 -1.00
N PRO A 157 10.24 -16.68 -1.93
CA PRO A 157 10.39 -15.92 -3.16
C PRO A 157 10.35 -14.41 -2.92
N HIS A 158 10.91 -13.67 -3.86
CA HIS A 158 10.55 -12.27 -4.08
C HIS A 158 9.17 -12.23 -4.73
N VAL A 159 8.27 -11.38 -4.25
CA VAL A 159 6.88 -11.36 -4.71
C VAL A 159 6.44 -9.92 -4.91
N SER A 160 5.57 -9.71 -5.88
CA SER A 160 4.88 -8.43 -6.05
C SER A 160 3.39 -8.64 -6.17
N TRP A 161 2.64 -7.73 -5.55
CA TRP A 161 1.20 -7.71 -5.51
C TRP A 161 0.70 -6.38 -6.05
N ARG A 162 -0.31 -6.43 -6.91
CA ARG A 162 -1.03 -5.24 -7.37
C ARG A 162 -2.45 -5.27 -6.87
N PHE A 163 -2.92 -4.13 -6.41
CA PHE A 163 -4.28 -3.94 -5.94
C PHE A 163 -4.87 -2.70 -6.58
N ALA A 164 -6.09 -2.82 -7.09
CA ALA A 164 -6.96 -1.69 -7.33
C ALA A 164 -8.05 -1.68 -6.26
N MET A 165 -8.14 -0.60 -5.50
CA MET A 165 -9.07 -0.47 -4.38
C MET A 165 -9.97 0.76 -4.55
N ALA A 166 -11.19 0.69 -4.02
CA ALA A 166 -12.16 1.77 -4.10
C ALA A 166 -13.02 1.82 -2.83
N PRO A 167 -13.58 2.99 -2.45
CA PRO A 167 -14.59 3.05 -1.41
C PRO A 167 -15.86 2.30 -1.85
N VAL A 168 -16.31 1.29 -1.09
CA VAL A 168 -17.52 0.51 -1.40
C VAL A 168 -18.27 0.15 -0.11
N MET A 169 -19.55 0.51 -0.03
CA MET A 169 -20.48 0.05 1.02
C MET A 169 -19.93 0.13 2.46
N GLY A 170 -19.34 1.27 2.84
CA GLY A 170 -18.78 1.49 4.18
C GLY A 170 -17.34 0.99 4.38
N MET A 171 -16.73 0.37 3.37
CA MET A 171 -15.29 0.14 3.33
C MET A 171 -14.61 1.35 2.71
N GLN A 172 -13.59 1.89 3.36
CA GLN A 172 -12.76 2.98 2.84
C GLN A 172 -11.93 2.54 1.63
N ALA A 173 -11.47 1.28 1.59
CA ALA A 173 -10.62 0.74 0.53
C ALA A 173 -10.96 -0.73 0.22
N ALA A 174 -12.13 -0.99 -0.36
CA ALA A 174 -12.51 -2.32 -0.85
C ALA A 174 -11.60 -2.77 -2.01
N VAL A 175 -11.15 -4.03 -2.00
CA VAL A 175 -10.38 -4.59 -3.11
C VAL A 175 -11.31 -4.86 -4.28
N MET A 176 -11.07 -4.21 -5.41
CA MET A 176 -11.83 -4.43 -6.65
C MET A 176 -11.15 -5.51 -7.49
N TYR A 177 -9.82 -5.38 -7.64
CA TYR A 177 -8.97 -6.31 -8.36
C TYR A 177 -7.67 -6.52 -7.62
N ALA A 178 -7.13 -7.73 -7.72
CA ALA A 178 -5.83 -8.07 -7.19
C ALA A 178 -5.09 -9.04 -8.12
N ALA A 179 -3.78 -8.91 -8.20
CA ALA A 179 -2.94 -9.87 -8.90
C ALA A 179 -1.59 -10.03 -8.22
N ARG A 180 -0.98 -11.19 -8.43
CA ARG A 180 0.29 -11.59 -7.86
C ARG A 180 1.28 -11.92 -8.96
N LYS A 181 2.54 -11.58 -8.73
CA LYS A 181 3.67 -11.99 -9.55
C LYS A 181 4.81 -12.45 -8.65
N GLU A 182 5.42 -13.59 -9.01
CA GLU A 182 6.72 -13.96 -8.45
C GLU A 182 7.82 -13.24 -9.23
N ILE A 183 8.74 -12.60 -8.51
CA ILE A 183 9.86 -11.87 -9.09
C ILE A 183 11.06 -12.80 -9.13
N THR A 184 11.66 -12.94 -10.32
CA THR A 184 12.86 -13.77 -10.48
C THR A 184 14.06 -13.14 -9.76
N ASP A 185 15.01 -13.97 -9.32
CA ASP A 185 16.23 -13.48 -8.67
C ASP A 185 16.99 -12.46 -9.54
N LEU A 186 17.04 -12.68 -10.86
CA LEU A 186 17.68 -11.75 -11.78
C LEU A 186 16.98 -10.39 -11.81
N ALA A 187 15.65 -10.37 -11.85
CA ALA A 187 14.88 -9.14 -11.79
C ALA A 187 15.02 -8.45 -10.43
N ALA A 188 15.03 -9.22 -9.34
CA ALA A 188 15.25 -8.69 -7.99
C ALA A 188 16.64 -8.06 -7.81
N GLN A 189 17.69 -8.65 -8.38
CA GLN A 189 19.06 -8.10 -8.38
C GLN A 189 19.18 -6.77 -9.12
N GLN A 190 18.37 -6.58 -10.17
CA GLN A 190 18.35 -5.36 -10.98
C GLN A 190 17.43 -4.28 -10.41
N ALA A 191 16.55 -4.63 -9.45
CA ALA A 191 15.61 -3.71 -8.86
C ALA A 191 16.30 -2.66 -7.98
N LEU A 192 15.84 -1.41 -8.12
CA LEU A 192 16.33 -0.28 -7.35
C LEU A 192 15.24 0.23 -6.40
N CYS A 193 15.62 0.34 -5.14
CA CYS A 193 14.85 0.95 -4.08
C CYS A 193 15.40 2.37 -3.93
N PHE A 194 14.82 3.28 -4.71
CA PHE A 194 15.36 4.61 -5.03
C PHE A 194 16.69 4.53 -5.81
N THR A 195 17.82 4.90 -5.22
CA THR A 195 19.14 4.90 -5.85
C THR A 195 19.99 3.68 -5.46
N GLN A 196 19.49 2.82 -4.59
CA GLN A 196 20.21 1.66 -4.05
C GLN A 196 19.56 0.35 -4.51
N SER A 197 20.29 -0.76 -4.46
CA SER A 197 19.72 -2.07 -4.76
C SER A 197 18.64 -2.45 -3.74
N CYS A 198 17.51 -2.98 -4.20
CA CYS A 198 16.49 -3.51 -3.29
C CYS A 198 17.00 -4.70 -2.46
N LEU A 199 18.04 -5.41 -2.92
CA LEU A 199 18.68 -6.51 -2.18
C LEU A 199 19.89 -6.06 -1.34
N GLY A 200 20.22 -4.76 -1.34
CA GLY A 200 21.31 -4.20 -0.53
C GLY A 200 21.02 -4.27 0.96
N LEU A 201 22.05 -4.48 1.78
CA LEU A 201 21.93 -4.52 3.25
C LEU A 201 22.07 -3.13 3.89
N GLU A 202 22.14 -2.07 3.08
CA GLU A 202 22.12 -0.68 3.54
C GLU A 202 20.70 -0.10 3.57
N ALA A 203 20.46 0.93 4.38
CA ALA A 203 19.21 1.69 4.34
C ALA A 203 19.20 2.64 3.15
N PRO A 204 18.02 2.87 2.53
CA PRO A 204 17.84 4.03 1.66
C PRO A 204 18.18 5.31 2.41
N GLU A 205 19.16 6.05 1.91
CA GLU A 205 19.55 7.35 2.47
C GLU A 205 18.58 8.45 2.03
N LEU A 206 18.26 9.35 2.95
CA LEU A 206 17.60 10.60 2.59
C LEU A 206 18.53 11.45 1.70
N PRO A 207 18.00 12.15 0.69
CA PRO A 207 18.80 13.08 -0.08
C PRO A 207 19.34 14.22 0.80
N LYS A 208 20.43 14.84 0.37
CA LYS A 208 20.93 16.06 1.00
C LYS A 208 19.91 17.18 0.80
N GLY A 209 19.49 17.81 1.89
CA GLY A 209 18.54 18.92 1.88
C GLY A 209 18.32 19.48 3.28
N GLN A 210 17.30 20.33 3.42
CA GLN A 210 16.90 20.85 4.72
C GLN A 210 16.14 19.75 5.47
N ALA A 211 16.84 19.08 6.39
CA ALA A 211 16.25 18.05 7.24
C ALA A 211 15.55 18.69 8.45
N ARG A 212 14.35 18.20 8.75
CA ARG A 212 13.57 18.57 9.94
C ARG A 212 13.06 17.30 10.60
N ILE A 213 13.27 17.19 11.91
CA ILE A 213 12.61 16.17 12.74
C ILE A 213 11.17 16.61 12.96
N LEU A 214 10.23 15.71 12.70
CA LEU A 214 8.80 15.89 12.91
C LEU A 214 8.39 15.26 14.24
N GLU A 215 7.30 15.75 14.81
CA GLU A 215 6.63 15.04 15.89
C GLU A 215 5.96 13.79 15.30
N THR A 216 6.03 12.67 16.01
CA THR A 216 5.42 11.42 15.55
C THR A 216 3.89 11.59 15.47
N PRO A 217 3.24 11.25 14.35
CA PRO A 217 1.81 11.44 14.20
C PRO A 217 1.00 10.66 15.24
N LEU A 218 -0.03 11.32 15.80
CA LEU A 218 -0.95 10.71 16.75
C LEU A 218 -1.97 9.84 16.02
N LEU A 219 -1.61 8.58 15.85
CA LEU A 219 -2.48 7.56 15.26
C LEU A 219 -3.29 6.82 16.32
N ALA A 220 -4.47 6.34 15.92
CA ALA A 220 -5.23 5.41 16.74
C ALA A 220 -4.40 4.12 17.01
N PRO A 221 -4.66 3.41 18.12
CA PRO A 221 -4.10 2.09 18.34
C PRO A 221 -4.41 1.15 17.18
N ALA A 222 -3.42 0.37 16.73
CA ALA A 222 -3.61 -0.55 15.63
C ALA A 222 -4.54 -1.71 16.03
N ILE A 223 -5.58 -1.92 15.23
CA ILE A 223 -6.53 -3.04 15.36
C ILE A 223 -6.00 -4.34 14.76
N TYR A 224 -4.84 -4.27 14.11
CA TYR A 224 -4.12 -5.37 13.48
C TYR A 224 -2.76 -5.58 14.18
N ARG A 225 -2.06 -6.66 13.85
CA ARG A 225 -0.73 -6.94 14.40
C ARG A 225 0.29 -5.90 13.93
N ALA A 226 0.59 -4.91 14.77
CA ALA A 226 1.53 -3.84 14.47
C ALA A 226 2.98 -4.11 14.87
N GLU A 227 3.26 -5.13 15.68
CA GLU A 227 4.61 -5.45 16.16
C GLU A 227 5.03 -6.88 15.77
N SER A 228 6.33 -7.06 15.53
CA SER A 228 6.95 -8.38 15.35
C SER A 228 7.18 -9.06 16.69
N SER A 229 7.55 -10.34 16.66
CA SER A 229 7.99 -11.07 17.87
C SER A 229 9.24 -10.48 18.53
N TYR A 230 9.97 -9.63 17.83
CA TYR A 230 11.19 -8.97 18.30
C TYR A 230 10.94 -7.53 18.77
N GLY A 231 9.68 -7.10 18.85
CA GLY A 231 9.32 -5.77 19.37
C GLY A 231 9.62 -4.60 18.43
N VAL A 232 9.73 -4.87 17.12
CA VAL A 232 9.81 -3.82 16.10
C VAL A 232 8.49 -3.66 15.37
N THR A 233 8.18 -2.42 14.98
CA THR A 233 6.96 -2.11 14.23
C THR A 233 6.99 -2.78 12.86
N ARG A 234 5.88 -3.47 12.52
CA ARG A 234 5.68 -4.17 11.24
C ARG A 234 5.41 -3.19 10.09
N PRO A 235 5.64 -3.63 8.84
CA PRO A 235 5.54 -2.75 7.67
C PRO A 235 4.21 -2.02 7.51
N ALA A 236 3.07 -2.65 7.84
CA ALA A 236 1.76 -2.00 7.72
C ALA A 236 1.66 -0.74 8.59
N ARG A 237 2.14 -0.81 9.85
CA ARG A 237 2.11 0.33 10.76
C ARG A 237 3.17 1.39 10.41
N VAL A 238 4.34 0.98 9.92
CA VAL A 238 5.33 1.93 9.39
C VAL A 238 4.74 2.72 8.22
N LEU A 239 4.01 2.06 7.32
CA LEU A 239 3.37 2.72 6.19
C LEU A 239 2.24 3.66 6.62
N GLU A 240 1.43 3.26 7.60
CA GLU A 240 0.38 4.10 8.20
C GLU A 240 0.96 5.39 8.79
N GLU A 241 2.06 5.30 9.56
CA GLU A 241 2.78 6.45 10.13
C GLU A 241 3.32 7.40 9.05
N LEU A 242 3.94 6.86 7.99
CA LEU A 242 4.43 7.68 6.87
C LEU A 242 3.29 8.32 6.09
N TRP A 243 2.20 7.58 5.89
CA TRP A 243 1.05 8.05 5.13
C TRP A 243 0.29 9.16 5.84
N ALA A 244 0.22 9.12 7.17
CA ALA A 244 -0.40 10.16 7.98
C ALA A 244 0.18 11.55 7.73
N GLU A 245 1.49 11.64 7.45
CA GLU A 245 2.16 12.91 7.13
C GLU A 245 1.99 13.34 5.67
N PHE A 246 1.89 12.39 4.73
CA PHE A 246 1.69 12.73 3.31
C PHE A 246 0.25 13.06 2.95
N ARG A 247 -0.72 12.61 3.76
CA ARG A 247 -2.13 12.75 3.45
C ARG A 247 -2.50 14.22 3.33
N SER A 248 -2.91 14.60 2.12
CA SER A 248 -3.50 15.91 1.82
C SER A 248 -4.92 15.71 1.30
N ASP A 249 -5.78 16.70 1.55
CA ASP A 249 -7.13 16.74 1.00
C ASP A 249 -7.13 17.17 -0.49
N ASP A 250 -6.01 17.72 -0.96
CA ASP A 250 -5.88 18.17 -2.35
C ASP A 250 -5.53 16.98 -3.27
N PRO A 251 -6.34 16.70 -4.32
CA PRO A 251 -6.05 15.62 -5.23
C PRO A 251 -4.78 15.93 -6.05
N LEU A 252 -3.83 15.00 -6.03
CA LEU A 252 -2.67 15.05 -6.91
C LEU A 252 -3.07 14.55 -8.31
N PRO A 253 -2.45 15.08 -9.38
CA PRO A 253 -2.72 14.58 -10.73
C PRO A 253 -2.39 13.09 -10.83
N TYR A 254 -3.24 12.32 -11.50
CA TYR A 254 -2.97 10.90 -11.73
C TYR A 254 -2.12 10.69 -13.00
N SER A 255 -1.18 9.75 -12.93
CA SER A 255 -0.42 9.28 -14.08
C SER A 255 -0.19 7.78 -13.93
N GLU A 256 -0.56 7.01 -14.96
CA GLU A 256 -0.46 5.54 -14.96
C GLU A 256 0.99 5.06 -14.76
N ASN A 257 1.96 5.76 -15.34
CA ASN A 257 3.37 5.35 -15.34
C ASN A 257 4.22 6.07 -14.28
N ASN A 258 3.65 7.02 -13.55
CA ASN A 258 4.38 7.82 -12.56
C ASN A 258 3.63 7.78 -11.23
N PRO A 259 4.04 6.93 -10.27
CA PRO A 259 3.36 6.85 -8.99
C PRO A 259 3.46 8.17 -8.25
N GLN A 260 2.36 8.59 -7.62
CA GLN A 260 2.31 9.81 -6.79
C GLN A 260 3.21 9.68 -5.55
N PHE A 261 3.27 8.48 -5.00
CA PHE A 261 4.06 8.15 -3.84
C PHE A 261 4.85 6.86 -4.05
N ILE A 262 6.09 6.85 -3.53
CA ILE A 262 6.94 5.67 -3.49
C ILE A 262 7.42 5.49 -2.07
N PHE A 263 7.25 4.29 -1.50
CA PHE A 263 7.74 3.94 -0.18
C PHE A 263 8.70 2.77 -0.26
N VAL A 264 9.71 2.76 0.60
CA VAL A 264 10.59 1.62 0.82
C VAL A 264 10.65 1.33 2.31
N ILE A 265 10.22 0.15 2.72
CA ILE A 265 10.20 -0.27 4.13
C ILE A 265 11.11 -1.47 4.32
N SER A 266 12.11 -1.35 5.18
CA SER A 266 13.07 -2.40 5.52
C SER A 266 12.83 -2.89 6.95
N LEU A 267 12.74 -4.21 7.12
CA LEU A 267 12.61 -4.88 8.40
C LEU A 267 13.83 -5.77 8.65
N ASP A 268 14.55 -5.50 9.75
CA ASP A 268 15.72 -6.23 10.22
C ASP A 268 16.81 -6.44 9.13
N VAL A 269 17.02 -5.43 8.29
CA VAL A 269 18.00 -5.48 7.19
C VAL A 269 19.41 -5.06 7.62
N ILE A 270 19.52 -4.15 8.59
CA ILE A 270 20.77 -3.46 8.94
C ILE A 270 21.14 -3.74 10.39
N GLY A 271 22.45 -3.90 10.64
CA GLY A 271 22.97 -4.02 11.99
C GLY A 271 22.68 -5.35 12.67
N GLN A 272 22.84 -5.36 13.99
CA GLN A 272 22.60 -6.51 14.87
C GLN A 272 21.30 -6.36 15.66
N ASP A 273 20.82 -5.14 15.88
CA ASP A 273 19.57 -4.86 16.55
C ASP A 273 18.38 -5.01 15.58
N SER A 274 17.22 -5.41 16.11
CA SER A 274 15.99 -5.38 15.33
C SER A 274 15.60 -3.94 15.03
N LEU A 275 15.37 -3.65 13.75
CA LEU A 275 15.17 -2.32 13.19
C LEU A 275 14.01 -2.35 12.20
N SER A 276 13.10 -1.38 12.29
CA SER A 276 12.18 -1.06 11.20
C SER A 276 12.41 0.36 10.69
N LEU A 277 12.67 0.46 9.39
CA LEU A 277 12.95 1.71 8.70
C LEU A 277 12.01 1.85 7.51
N GLY A 278 11.34 2.98 7.38
CA GLY A 278 10.53 3.32 6.23
C GLY A 278 10.95 4.65 5.63
N THR A 279 11.17 4.70 4.32
CA THR A 279 11.42 5.93 3.58
C THR A 279 10.29 6.14 2.58
N GLY A 280 9.65 7.31 2.59
CA GLY A 280 8.61 7.68 1.65
C GLY A 280 9.00 8.89 0.81
N LEU A 281 8.53 8.92 -0.43
CA LEU A 281 8.74 9.98 -1.40
C LEU A 281 7.40 10.36 -2.02
N GLN A 282 7.02 11.64 -1.91
CA GLN A 282 6.01 12.24 -2.75
C GLN A 282 6.66 12.78 -4.02
N THR A 283 6.31 12.21 -5.17
CA THR A 283 6.94 12.52 -6.47
C THR A 283 6.38 13.79 -7.10
N MET A 284 5.14 14.16 -6.74
CA MET A 284 4.43 15.32 -7.25
C MET A 284 3.97 16.22 -6.12
N VAL A 285 4.38 17.48 -6.18
CA VAL A 285 4.06 18.51 -5.19
C VAL A 285 3.45 19.71 -5.91
N MET A 286 2.32 20.21 -5.38
CA MET A 286 1.58 21.35 -5.92
C MET A 286 2.17 22.71 -5.52
N ASP A 287 3.34 22.71 -4.88
CA ASP A 287 4.07 23.91 -4.46
C ASP A 287 5.15 24.27 -5.49
N ASP A 288 5.13 25.52 -5.95
CA ASP A 288 6.03 26.05 -6.98
C ASP A 288 7.50 26.11 -6.51
N SER A 289 7.76 26.05 -5.20
CA SER A 289 9.09 26.10 -4.59
C SER A 289 9.65 24.72 -4.25
N ILE A 290 8.79 23.72 -4.07
CA ILE A 290 9.16 22.35 -3.66
C ILE A 290 9.05 21.39 -4.84
N ALA A 291 10.15 20.66 -5.10
CA ALA A 291 10.21 19.63 -6.13
C ALA A 291 9.71 18.29 -5.61
N LYS A 292 10.16 17.90 -4.41
CA LYS A 292 9.92 16.59 -3.80
C LYS A 292 9.91 16.69 -2.28
N ILE A 293 9.10 15.86 -1.65
CA ILE A 293 9.06 15.69 -0.19
C ILE A 293 9.50 14.28 0.12
N TRP A 294 10.51 14.15 0.98
CA TRP A 294 10.99 12.88 1.49
C TRP A 294 10.67 12.77 2.98
N LEU A 295 10.25 11.60 3.41
CA LEU A 295 10.07 11.23 4.82
C LEU A 295 10.90 9.99 5.12
N GLN A 296 11.47 9.93 6.31
CA GLN A 296 12.09 8.72 6.83
C GLN A 296 11.69 8.51 8.27
N ARG A 297 11.16 7.32 8.55
CA ARG A 297 10.79 6.83 9.86
C ARG A 297 11.79 5.76 10.26
N VAL A 298 12.41 5.87 11.44
CA VAL A 298 13.37 4.89 11.97
C VAL A 298 12.95 4.47 13.37
N GLN A 299 13.00 3.17 13.66
CA GLN A 299 12.85 2.65 15.02
C GLN A 299 13.73 1.43 15.24
N VAL A 300 14.46 1.46 16.35
CA VAL A 300 15.14 0.30 16.94
C VAL A 300 14.24 -0.30 18.02
N ALA A 301 14.24 -1.63 18.17
CA ALA A 301 13.45 -2.32 19.19
C ALA A 301 13.61 -1.68 20.58
N GLY A 302 12.48 -1.41 21.25
CA GLY A 302 12.46 -0.79 22.57
C GLY A 302 12.71 0.72 22.61
N MET A 303 12.88 1.38 21.46
CA MET A 303 12.98 2.83 21.34
C MET A 303 11.73 3.43 20.66
N GLU A 304 11.46 4.70 20.93
CA GLU A 304 10.47 5.47 20.17
C GLU A 304 10.93 5.66 18.72
N SER A 305 9.97 5.77 17.80
CA SER A 305 10.28 6.07 16.41
C SER A 305 10.63 7.55 16.23
N GLU A 306 11.61 7.81 15.37
CA GLU A 306 11.93 9.17 14.91
C GLU A 306 11.46 9.33 13.46
N LEU A 307 10.85 10.48 13.17
CA LEU A 307 10.38 10.85 11.83
C LEU A 307 11.13 12.09 11.34
N THR A 308 11.79 11.97 10.20
CA THR A 308 12.56 13.05 9.58
C THR A 308 12.01 13.37 8.20
N GLN A 309 11.82 14.66 7.91
CA GLN A 309 11.44 15.18 6.61
C GLN A 309 12.61 15.89 5.93
N VAL A 310 12.75 15.70 4.62
CA VAL A 310 13.63 16.49 3.77
C VAL A 310 12.84 17.06 2.60
N LEU A 311 12.90 18.39 2.45
CA LEU A 311 12.33 19.11 1.31
C LEU A 311 13.42 19.37 0.28
N ILE A 312 13.13 19.06 -0.99
CA ILE A 312 14.00 19.38 -2.11
C ILE A 312 13.39 20.53 -2.89
N SER A 313 14.10 21.66 -2.96
CA SER A 313 13.67 22.85 -3.71
C SER A 313 13.82 22.66 -5.22
N ARG A 314 13.00 23.38 -6.01
CA ARG A 314 13.09 23.39 -7.49
C ARG A 314 14.25 24.24 -8.04
N TYR A 315 14.82 25.14 -7.23
CA TYR A 315 15.79 26.16 -7.64
C TYR A 315 17.05 26.15 -6.78
#